data_AF-A0A3D4AZH5-F1
#
_entry.id   AF-A0A3D4AZH5-F1
#
_cell.length_a   1.000
_cell.length_b   1.000
_cell.length_c   1.000
_cell.angle_alpha   90.00
_cell.angle_beta   90.00
_cell.angle_gamma   90.00
#
_symmetry.space_group_name_H-M   'P 1'
#
loop_
_entity.id
_entity.type
_entity.pdbx_description
1 polymer ?
#
loop_
_entity_poly.entity_id
_entity_poly.type
_entity_poly.pdbx_seq_one_letter_code
_entity_poly.pdbx_strand_id
1 'polypeptide(L)' 'MKKDPRSIIERPLITEKNQLLQDKENKYVFEVARYANKLEIKQAIEDIFDVRVESVRTMRM' A
#
# COMPACT_ATOMS: atom_id res chain seq x y z
N MET A 1 -14.38 -1.26 15.05
CA MET A 1 -13.53 -0.08 15.25
C MET A 1 -12.65 0.09 14.01
N LYS A 2 -12.69 1.25 13.35
CA LYS A 2 -11.83 1.55 12.20
C LYS A 2 -10.41 1.80 12.74
N LYS A 3 -9.42 1.01 12.31
CA LYS A 3 -8.00 1.24 12.69
C LYS A 3 -7.51 2.52 12.00
N ASP A 4 -6.57 3.21 12.62
CA ASP A 4 -5.99 4.42 12.03
C ASP A 4 -5.25 4.06 10.72
N PRO A 5 -5.60 4.67 9.57
CA PRO A 5 -4.90 4.44 8.30
C PRO A 5 -3.39 4.59 8.40
N ARG A 6 -2.91 5.54 9.22
CA ARG A 6 -1.48 5.82 9.39
C ARG A 6 -0.76 4.75 10.21
N SER A 7 -1.47 3.87 10.93
CA SER A 7 -0.86 2.72 11.60
C SER A 7 -0.70 1.52 10.68
N ILE A 8 -1.32 1.54 9.49
CA ILE A 8 -1.30 0.43 8.52
C ILE A 8 -0.17 0.61 7.50
N ILE A 9 -0.01 1.82 6.95
CA ILE A 9 1.02 2.13 5.95
C ILE A 9 2.23 2.76 6.65
N GLU A 10 3.37 2.08 6.64
CA GLU A 10 4.57 2.53 7.35
C GLU A 10 5.41 3.48 6.49
N ARG A 11 5.75 3.07 5.27
CA ARG A 11 6.54 3.88 4.32
C ARG A 11 6.46 3.37 2.88
N PRO A 12 6.68 4.21 1.87
CA PRO A 12 6.89 3.73 0.50
C PRO A 12 8.20 2.94 0.40
N LEU A 13 8.19 1.87 -0.40
CA LEU A 13 9.38 1.07 -0.66
C LEU A 13 9.98 1.47 -2.01
N ILE A 14 11.04 2.28 -1.97
CA ILE A 14 11.70 2.78 -3.17
C ILE A 14 12.87 1.87 -3.55
N THR A 15 12.78 1.28 -4.73
CA THR A 15 13.84 0.51 -5.39
C THR A 15 13.71 0.72 -6.89
N GLU A 16 14.76 0.46 -7.67
CA GLU A 16 14.72 0.59 -9.14
C GLU A 16 13.57 -0.22 -9.76
N LYS A 17 13.36 -1.45 -9.26
CA LYS A 17 12.26 -2.31 -9.69
C LYS A 17 10.89 -1.69 -9.38
N ASN A 18 10.72 -1.10 -8.21
CA ASN A 18 9.44 -0.51 -7.82
C ASN A 18 9.15 0.79 -8.58
N GLN A 19 10.19 1.58 -8.89
CA GLN A 19 10.06 2.74 -9.79
C GLN A 19 9.57 2.32 -11.17
N LEU A 20 10.15 1.24 -11.73
CA LEU A 20 9.70 0.70 -13.01
C LEU A 20 8.22 0.28 -13.00
N LEU A 21 7.76 -0.34 -11.90
CA LEU A 21 6.36 -0.73 -11.71
C LEU A 21 5.43 0.50 -11.60
N GLN A 22 5.89 1.55 -10.93
CA GLN A 22 5.14 2.80 -10.83
C GLN A 22 4.96 3.43 -12.21
N ASP A 23 6.05 3.56 -12.97
CA ASP A 23 6.05 4.26 -14.27
C ASP A 23 5.29 3.48 -15.36
N LYS A 24 5.46 2.15 -15.40
CA LYS A 24 4.88 1.31 -16.48
C LYS A 24 3.50 0.76 -16.17
N GLU A 25 3.20 0.54 -14.90
CA GLU A 25 2.01 -0.23 -14.49
C GLU A 25 1.14 0.49 -13.45
N ASN A 26 1.49 1.73 -13.09
CA ASN A 26 0.82 2.51 -12.04
C ASN A 26 0.70 1.73 -10.71
N LYS A 27 1.74 0.93 -10.40
CA LYS A 27 1.80 0.09 -9.19
C LYS A 27 2.77 0.68 -8.19
N TYR A 28 2.25 0.96 -7.00
CA TYR A 28 3.03 1.46 -5.86
C TYR A 28 3.28 0.35 -4.85
N VAL A 29 4.44 0.38 -4.21
CA VAL A 29 4.86 -0.61 -3.22
C VAL A 29 5.13 0.09 -1.90
N PHE A 30 4.54 -0.42 -0.83
CA PHE A 30 4.66 0.11 0.53
C PHE A 30 5.07 -0.99 1.49
N GLU A 31 5.85 -0.61 2.50
CA GLU A 31 5.95 -1.40 3.73
C GLU A 31 4.72 -1.11 4.59
N VAL A 32 4.15 -2.17 5.13
CA VAL A 32 2.89 -2.15 5.88
C VAL A 32 3.02 -2.96 7.16
N ALA A 33 2.21 -2.62 8.15
CA ALA A 33 2.21 -3.32 9.42
C ALA A 33 1.93 -4.82 9.25
N ARG A 34 2.70 -5.68 9.94
CA ARG A 34 2.61 -7.15 9.78
C ARG A 34 1.22 -7.75 10.04
N TYR A 35 0.41 -7.08 10.84
CA TYR A 35 -0.94 -7.51 11.21
C TYR A 35 -2.02 -7.01 10.22
N ALA A 36 -1.66 -6.16 9.25
CA ALA A 36 -2.61 -5.57 8.33
C ALA A 36 -3.09 -6.59 7.28
N ASN A 37 -4.40 -6.56 6.99
CA ASN A 37 -4.99 -7.34 5.92
C ASN A 37 -5.16 -6.51 4.62
N LYS A 38 -5.44 -7.17 3.50
CA LYS A 38 -5.57 -6.50 2.19
C LYS A 38 -6.69 -5.45 2.13
N LEU A 39 -7.79 -5.67 2.86
CA LEU A 39 -8.92 -4.74 2.88
C LEU A 39 -8.56 -3.47 3.67
N GLU A 40 -7.89 -3.64 4.81
CA GLU A 40 -7.36 -2.55 5.64
C GLU A 40 -6.33 -1.72 4.87
N ILE A 41 -5.38 -2.38 4.17
CA ILE A 41 -4.39 -1.69 3.32
C ILE A 41 -5.09 -0.90 2.21
N LYS A 42 -6.09 -1.50 1.55
CA LYS A 42 -6.86 -0.83 0.51
C LYS A 42 -7.51 0.45 1.05
N GLN A 43 -8.30 0.32 2.12
CA GLN A 43 -9.00 1.45 2.73
C GLN A 43 -8.02 2.53 3.21
N ALA A 44 -6.88 2.14 3.79
CA ALA A 44 -5.88 3.09 4.26
C ALA A 44 -5.26 3.91 3.12
N ILE A 45 -4.93 3.27 1.99
CA ILE A 45 -4.40 3.98 0.82
C ILE A 45 -5.45 4.90 0.20
N GLU A 46 -6.69 4.42 0.06
CA GLU A 46 -7.79 5.24 -0.47
C GLU A 46 -8.05 6.46 0.42
N ASP A 47 -8.07 6.28 1.75
CA ASP A 47 -8.29 7.36 2.73
C ASP A 47 -7.11 8.36 2.81
N ILE A 48 -5.86 7.90 2.73
CA ILE A 48 -4.67 8.76 2.88
C ILE A 48 -4.42 9.61 1.63
N PHE A 49 -4.60 9.01 0.45
CA PHE A 49 -4.21 9.62 -0.82
C PHE A 49 -5.39 10.13 -1.65
N ASP A 50 -6.63 9.91 -1.20
CA ASP A 50 -7.87 10.27 -1.92
C ASP A 50 -7.89 9.68 -3.35
N VAL A 51 -7.57 8.39 -3.45
CA VAL A 51 -7.50 7.63 -4.71
C VAL A 51 -8.40 6.41 -4.66
N ARG A 52 -8.59 5.76 -5.82
CA ARG A 52 -9.29 4.46 -5.92
C ARG A 52 -8.30 3.34 -6.20
N VAL A 53 -8.33 2.30 -5.38
CA VAL A 53 -7.42 1.15 -5.50
C VAL A 53 -8.12 0.00 -6.22
N GLU A 54 -7.52 -0.45 -7.33
CA GLU A 54 -8.05 -1.58 -8.10
C GLU A 54 -7.81 -2.92 -7.39
N SER A 55 -6.56 -3.21 -7.02
CA SER A 55 -6.19 -4.47 -6.37
C SER A 55 -4.99 -4.32 -5.45
N VAL A 56 -4.91 -5.17 -4.42
CA VAL A 56 -3.81 -5.20 -3.45
C VAL A 56 -3.13 -6.57 -3.47
N ARG A 57 -1.80 -6.58 -3.62
CA ARG A 57 -0.95 -7.77 -3.49
C ARG A 57 -0.01 -7.58 -2.29
N THR A 58 0.23 -8.66 -1.55
CA THR A 58 1.05 -8.67 -0.34
C THR A 58 2.04 -9.81 -0.43
N MET A 59 3.27 -9.59 0.01
CA MET A 59 4.27 -10.65 0.21
C MET A 59 4.84 -10.53 1.63
N ARG A 60 5.34 -11.64 2.18
CA ARG A 60 6.17 -11.64 3.38
C ARG A 60 7.59 -12.02 2.97
N MET A 61 8.56 -11.31 3.50
CA MET A 61 9.97 -11.68 3.44
C MET A 61 10.39 -12.34 4.76
#